data_AF-A0A2R4XGZ0-F1
#
_entry.id   AF-A0A2R4XGZ0-F1
#
_cell.length_a   1.000
_cell.length_b   1.000
_cell.length_c   1.000
_cell.angle_alpha   90.00
_cell.angle_beta   90.00
_cell.angle_gamma   90.00
#
_symmetry.space_group_name_H-M   'P 1'
#
loop_
_entity.id
_entity.type
_entity.pdbx_description
1 polymer ?
#
loop_
_entity_poly.entity_id
_entity_poly.type
_entity_poly.pdbx_seq_one_letter_code
_entity_poly.pdbx_strand_id
1 'polypeptide(L)'
;MERQLAVLANDSSLHVVCCYQRQFNHGKPDDGSGEVRSGLNRSGIAFRKEVYEQVGDMVDQPGQRGDVVDWLARMRLAGFGFHEIAEVLSYRRIIPGSLSWRREVGKDIGYLSVAHAAMQRNRALTKSRTKVDPVVKTESVAV
;
A
#
# COMPACT_ATOMS: atom_id res chain seq x y z
N MET A 1 -17.13 3.77 7.41
CA MET A 1 -16.79 2.45 6.84
C MET A 1 -17.89 1.87 5.95
N GLU A 2 -19.19 2.09 6.24
CA GLU A 2 -20.32 1.50 5.48
C GLU A 2 -20.19 1.64 3.96
N ARG A 3 -19.85 2.83 3.46
CA ARG A 3 -19.68 3.08 2.01
C ARG A 3 -18.59 2.21 1.38
N GLN A 4 -17.44 2.04 2.04
CA GLN A 4 -16.35 1.19 1.57
C GLN A 4 -16.78 -0.28 1.51
N LEU A 5 -17.50 -0.75 2.54
CA LEU A 5 -18.03 -2.11 2.57
C LEU A 5 -19.10 -2.33 1.50
N ALA A 6 -19.97 -1.35 1.26
CA ALA A 6 -20.97 -1.41 0.19
C ALA A 6 -20.33 -1.50 -1.20
N VAL A 7 -19.26 -0.74 -1.46
CA VAL A 7 -18.51 -0.83 -2.72
C VAL A 7 -17.89 -2.22 -2.90
N LEU A 8 -17.27 -2.78 -1.87
CA LEU A 8 -16.76 -4.16 -1.92
C LEU A 8 -17.89 -5.17 -2.10
N ALA A 9 -19.04 -5.01 -1.42
CA ALA A 9 -20.16 -5.93 -1.52
C ALA A 9 -20.78 -5.95 -2.93
N ASN A 10 -20.84 -4.80 -3.58
CA ASN A 10 -21.45 -4.65 -4.90
C ASN A 10 -20.55 -5.07 -6.07
N ASP A 11 -19.23 -5.15 -5.85
CA ASP A 11 -18.27 -5.56 -6.87
C ASP A 11 -17.27 -6.58 -6.31
N SER A 12 -17.47 -7.85 -6.67
CA SER A 12 -16.60 -8.95 -6.26
C SER A 12 -15.20 -8.92 -6.90
N SER A 13 -14.99 -8.13 -7.96
CA SER A 13 -13.67 -7.93 -8.56
C SER A 13 -12.78 -6.96 -7.76
N LEU A 14 -13.38 -6.19 -6.85
CA LEU A 14 -12.65 -5.29 -5.96
C LEU A 14 -12.23 -6.02 -4.69
N HIS A 15 -10.94 -5.94 -4.38
CA HIS A 15 -10.35 -6.56 -3.19
C HIS A 15 -9.94 -5.55 -2.12
N VAL A 16 -9.57 -4.33 -2.53
CA VAL A 16 -9.11 -3.26 -1.66
C VAL A 16 -9.76 -1.96 -2.13
N VAL A 17 -10.33 -1.20 -1.20
CA VAL A 17 -10.83 0.15 -1.45
C VAL A 17 -10.20 1.15 -0.50
N CYS A 18 -9.94 2.35 -0.99
CA CYS A 18 -9.64 3.51 -0.16
C CYS A 18 -10.62 4.65 -0.44
N CYS A 19 -10.66 5.63 0.45
CA CYS A 19 -11.45 6.85 0.29
C CYS A 19 -10.56 8.07 0.47
N TYR A 20 -11.05 9.26 0.15
CA TYR A 20 -10.34 10.47 0.51
C TYR A 20 -10.43 10.75 2.01
N GLN A 21 -9.37 11.38 2.51
CA GLN A 21 -9.29 11.88 3.88
C GLN A 21 -9.05 13.38 3.88
N ARG A 22 -9.74 14.11 4.76
CA ARG A 22 -9.47 15.53 5.02
C ARG A 22 -8.63 15.69 6.28
N GLN A 23 -7.58 16.50 6.20
CA GLN A 23 -6.66 16.72 7.31
C GLN A 23 -6.96 18.02 8.06
N PHE A 24 -6.88 17.98 9.38
CA PHE A 24 -7.02 19.17 10.22
C PHE A 24 -5.98 19.15 11.35
N ASN A 25 -5.56 20.33 11.79
CA ASN A 25 -4.55 20.44 12.85
C ASN A 25 -5.18 20.25 14.23
N HIS A 26 -4.44 19.59 15.12
CA HIS A 26 -4.84 19.52 16.53
C HIS A 26 -5.02 20.91 17.13
N GLY A 27 -6.08 21.09 17.93
CA GLY A 27 -6.45 22.37 18.52
C GLY A 27 -7.19 23.32 17.57
N LYS A 28 -7.37 22.96 16.29
CA LYS A 28 -8.23 23.68 15.35
C LYS A 28 -9.46 22.82 15.00
N PRO A 29 -10.67 23.38 14.97
CA PRO A 29 -11.84 22.65 14.47
C PRO A 29 -11.63 22.28 12.99
N ASP A 30 -12.27 21.21 12.55
CA ASP A 30 -12.41 20.95 11.12
C ASP A 30 -13.46 21.93 10.56
N ASP A 31 -13.00 22.92 9.81
CA ASP A 31 -13.82 23.93 9.15
C ASP A 31 -14.14 23.58 7.69
N GLY A 32 -13.78 22.37 7.27
CA GLY A 32 -13.97 21.90 5.90
C GLY A 32 -12.89 22.34 4.91
N SER A 33 -11.97 23.23 5.30
CA SER A 33 -10.90 23.76 4.42
C SER A 33 -9.63 22.91 4.38
N GLY A 34 -9.58 21.87 5.21
CA GLY A 34 -8.43 20.96 5.32
C GLY A 34 -8.04 20.31 3.99
N GLU A 35 -6.75 20.05 3.82
CA GLU A 35 -6.26 19.39 2.61
C GLU A 35 -6.86 17.98 2.47
N VAL A 36 -7.38 17.70 1.27
CA VAL A 36 -7.92 16.40 0.90
C VAL A 36 -6.83 15.56 0.25
N ARG A 37 -6.59 14.36 0.76
CA ARG A 37 -5.58 13.42 0.24
C ARG A 37 -6.15 12.02 0.09
N SER A 38 -5.48 11.19 -0.70
CA SER A 38 -5.73 9.75 -0.74
C SER A 38 -5.64 9.13 0.66
N GLY A 39 -6.59 8.25 0.97
CA GLY A 39 -6.67 7.48 2.21
C GLY A 39 -5.87 6.17 2.18
N LEU A 40 -4.86 6.04 1.33
CA LEU A 40 -3.93 4.89 1.32
C LEU A 40 -3.03 4.86 2.57
N ASN A 41 -3.65 4.66 3.72
CA ASN A 41 -3.04 4.51 5.04
C ASN A 41 -3.92 3.57 5.88
N ARG A 42 -3.44 3.14 7.05
CA ARG A 42 -4.16 2.19 7.92
C ARG A 42 -5.61 2.57 8.22
N SER A 43 -5.93 3.86 8.25
CA SER A 43 -7.28 4.36 8.61
C SER A 43 -8.21 4.61 7.43
N GLY A 44 -7.69 4.62 6.20
CA GLY A 44 -8.48 4.94 5.00
C GLY A 44 -8.69 3.77 4.05
N ILE A 45 -8.13 2.59 4.35
CA ILE A 45 -8.27 1.37 3.55
C ILE A 45 -9.28 0.41 4.17
N ALA A 46 -10.06 -0.27 3.34
CA ALA A 46 -10.81 -1.46 3.67
C ALA A 46 -10.48 -2.53 2.62
N PHE A 47 -10.29 -3.77 3.05
CA PHE A 47 -9.94 -4.86 2.14
C PHE A 47 -10.58 -6.17 2.59
N ARG A 48 -10.73 -7.09 1.65
CA ARG A 48 -11.24 -8.43 1.92
C ARG A 48 -10.22 -9.28 2.67
N LYS A 49 -10.69 -10.25 3.45
CA LYS A 49 -9.83 -11.07 4.31
C LYS A 49 -8.75 -11.81 3.51
N GLU A 50 -9.07 -12.32 2.31
CA GLU A 50 -8.12 -13.07 1.49
C GLU A 50 -6.90 -12.23 1.07
N VAL A 51 -7.05 -10.89 0.99
CA VAL A 51 -5.92 -9.99 0.71
C VAL A 51 -4.91 -10.09 1.84
N TYR A 52 -5.36 -10.07 3.09
CA TYR A 52 -4.46 -10.21 4.23
C TYR A 52 -3.84 -11.60 4.30
N GLU A 53 -4.61 -12.65 4.04
CA GLU A 53 -4.11 -14.03 4.04
C GLU A 53 -3.00 -14.24 2.99
N GLN A 54 -3.11 -13.59 1.84
CA GLN A 54 -2.12 -13.72 0.76
C GLN A 54 -0.94 -12.73 0.89
N VAL A 55 -1.16 -11.51 1.39
CA VAL A 55 -0.11 -10.49 1.51
C VAL A 55 0.68 -10.63 2.81
N GLY A 56 0.02 -11.04 3.89
CA GLY A 56 0.57 -11.17 5.23
C GLY A 56 0.60 -9.86 6.04
N ASP A 57 1.35 -9.90 7.14
CA ASP A 57 1.36 -8.85 8.16
C ASP A 57 1.86 -7.49 7.64
N MET A 58 1.35 -6.41 8.22
CA MET A 58 1.98 -5.09 8.18
C MET A 58 3.07 -5.05 9.24
N VAL A 59 4.33 -5.18 8.82
CA VAL A 59 5.48 -5.21 9.74
C VAL A 59 5.95 -3.79 10.01
N ASP A 60 6.02 -3.43 11.29
CA ASP A 60 6.53 -2.14 11.73
C ASP A 60 8.01 -2.00 11.34
N GLN A 61 8.30 -0.90 10.65
CA GLN A 61 9.63 -0.61 10.14
C GLN A 61 10.44 0.20 11.16
N PRO A 62 11.78 0.19 11.08
CA PRO A 62 12.61 1.12 11.83
C PRO A 62 12.10 2.57 11.69
N GLY A 63 12.00 3.30 12.81
CA GLY A 63 11.44 4.65 12.81
C GLY A 63 9.92 4.74 12.67
N GLN A 64 9.20 3.60 12.65
CA GLN A 64 7.74 3.51 12.56
C GLN A 64 7.16 4.19 11.30
N ARG A 65 7.89 4.10 10.18
CA ARG A 65 7.47 4.65 8.88
C ARG A 65 7.70 3.64 7.76
N GLY A 66 6.75 3.55 6.83
CA GLY A 66 6.90 2.76 5.61
C GLY A 66 6.26 1.38 5.66
N ASP A 67 5.72 0.96 6.81
CA ASP A 67 4.91 -0.25 6.98
C ASP A 67 3.78 -0.38 5.93
N VAL A 68 2.96 0.67 5.77
CA VAL A 68 1.89 0.66 4.76
C VAL A 68 2.46 0.69 3.34
N VAL A 69 3.58 1.40 3.13
CA VAL A 69 4.22 1.48 1.80
C VAL A 69 4.73 0.10 1.37
N ASP A 70 5.39 -0.63 2.27
CA ASP A 70 5.81 -2.01 2.02
C ASP A 70 4.62 -2.93 1.77
N TRP A 71 3.60 -2.84 2.62
CA TRP A 71 2.42 -3.69 2.51
C TRP A 71 1.68 -3.47 1.19
N LEU A 72 1.49 -2.22 0.75
CA LEU A 72 0.91 -1.89 -0.56
C LEU A 72 1.79 -2.40 -1.73
N ALA A 73 3.12 -2.37 -1.57
CA ALA A 73 4.01 -2.93 -2.58
C ALA A 73 3.89 -4.46 -2.66
N ARG A 74 3.77 -5.17 -1.53
CA ARG A 74 3.52 -6.62 -1.49
C ARG A 74 2.13 -6.98 -2.02
N MET A 75 1.12 -6.20 -1.68
CA MET A 75 -0.24 -6.32 -2.21
C MET A 75 -0.26 -6.28 -3.74
N ARG A 76 0.46 -5.33 -4.35
CA ARG A 76 0.60 -5.26 -5.81
C ARG A 76 1.33 -6.47 -6.39
N LEU A 77 2.38 -6.98 -5.73
CA LEU A 77 3.07 -8.19 -6.17
C LEU A 77 2.22 -9.45 -6.07
N ALA A 78 1.27 -9.48 -5.12
CA ALA A 78 0.28 -10.56 -5.00
C ALA A 78 -0.84 -10.48 -6.06
N GLY A 79 -0.83 -9.46 -6.92
CA GLY A 79 -1.80 -9.28 -8.00
C GLY A 79 -3.02 -8.43 -7.64
N PHE A 80 -3.06 -7.85 -6.43
CA PHE A 80 -4.18 -7.02 -6.01
C PHE A 80 -4.00 -5.55 -6.40
N GLY A 81 -5.06 -4.98 -6.97
CA GLY A 81 -5.24 -3.54 -7.13
C GLY A 81 -6.00 -2.93 -5.95
N PHE A 82 -6.14 -1.60 -5.99
CA PHE A 82 -7.08 -0.88 -5.11
C PHE A 82 -7.99 0.02 -5.94
N HIS A 83 -9.18 0.26 -5.42
CA HIS A 83 -10.14 1.21 -5.96
C HIS A 83 -10.27 2.41 -5.03
N GLU A 84 -10.17 3.63 -5.57
CA GLU A 84 -10.32 4.85 -4.79
C GLU A 84 -11.74 5.40 -4.95
N ILE A 85 -12.45 5.50 -3.84
CA ILE A 85 -13.77 6.13 -3.74
C ILE A 85 -13.54 7.64 -3.66
N ALA A 86 -14.04 8.38 -4.65
CA ALA A 86 -13.89 9.83 -4.78
C ALA A 86 -14.78 10.63 -3.79
N GLU A 87 -14.83 10.20 -2.53
CA GLU A 87 -15.60 10.79 -1.44
C GLU A 87 -14.70 10.97 -0.22
N VAL A 88 -14.86 12.08 0.51
CA VAL A 88 -14.19 12.29 1.80
C VAL A 88 -14.97 11.54 2.88
N LEU A 89 -14.45 10.38 3.31
CA LEU A 89 -15.11 9.51 4.28
C LEU A 89 -14.29 9.33 5.58
N SER A 90 -13.13 10.00 5.66
CA SER A 90 -12.24 9.92 6.81
C SER A 90 -11.66 11.28 7.16
N TYR A 91 -11.46 11.51 8.45
CA TYR A 91 -10.82 12.71 8.99
C TYR A 91 -9.53 12.35 9.69
N ARG A 92 -8.44 13.05 9.34
CA ARG A 92 -7.13 12.83 9.93
C ARG A 92 -6.70 14.05 10.72
N ARG A 93 -6.62 13.89 12.03
CA ARG A 93 -6.05 14.90 12.91
C ARG A 93 -4.52 14.84 12.85
N ILE A 94 -3.89 15.97 12.54
CA ILE A 94 -2.44 16.13 12.61
C ILE A 94 -2.06 16.52 14.05
N ILE A 95 -1.39 15.62 14.75
CA ILE A 95 -0.87 15.81 16.13
C ILE A 95 0.66 15.75 16.14
N PRO A 96 1.34 16.35 17.14
CA PRO A 96 2.75 16.10 17.38
C PRO A 96 3.10 14.61 17.41
N GLY A 97 4.14 14.21 16.67
CA GLY A 97 4.57 12.82 16.55
C GLY A 97 3.87 12.01 15.45
N SER A 98 2.76 12.51 14.88
CA SER A 98 2.12 11.87 13.72
C SER A 98 2.98 11.99 12.45
N LEU A 99 2.80 11.07 11.50
CA LEU A 99 3.51 11.05 10.22
C LEU A 99 3.42 12.38 9.44
N SER A 100 2.30 13.08 9.58
CA SER A 100 1.96 14.29 8.81
C SER A 100 2.32 15.59 9.54
N TRP A 101 2.88 15.53 10.75
CA TRP A 101 3.16 16.73 11.55
C TRP A 101 4.38 17.49 11.04
N ARG A 102 5.53 16.81 10.99
CA ARG A 102 6.77 17.34 10.41
C ARG A 102 7.65 16.20 9.92
N ARG A 103 8.57 16.53 9.01
CA ARG A 103 9.61 15.59 8.61
C ARG A 103 10.59 15.40 9.76
N GLU A 104 10.89 14.15 10.08
CA GLU A 104 11.87 13.75 11.10
C GLU A 104 12.84 12.78 10.43
N VAL A 105 14.03 13.26 10.09
CA VAL A 105 15.01 12.51 9.26
C VAL A 105 15.34 11.15 9.87
N GLY A 106 15.48 11.06 11.21
CA GLY A 106 15.76 9.80 11.90
C GLY A 106 14.65 8.74 11.76
N LYS A 107 13.41 9.14 11.43
CA LYS A 107 12.30 8.21 11.18
C LYS A 107 12.19 7.78 9.72
N ASP A 108 12.83 8.50 8.80
CA ASP A 108 12.80 8.18 7.37
C ASP A 108 13.61 6.92 7.02
N ILE A 109 14.41 6.40 7.96
CA ILE A 109 15.14 5.12 7.84
C ILE A 109 14.22 3.94 7.51
N GLY A 110 12.97 3.98 7.96
CA GLY A 110 11.98 2.96 7.62
C GLY A 110 11.68 2.90 6.12
N TYR A 111 11.60 4.05 5.44
CA TYR A 111 11.41 4.08 3.99
C TYR A 111 12.62 3.48 3.24
N LEU A 112 13.83 3.70 3.74
CA LEU A 112 15.04 3.10 3.17
C LEU A 112 15.05 1.57 3.36
N SER A 113 14.66 1.09 4.54
CA SER A 113 14.48 -0.35 4.82
C SER A 113 13.53 -0.99 3.82
N VAL A 114 12.37 -0.36 3.62
CA VAL A 114 11.33 -0.83 2.69
C VAL A 114 11.80 -0.83 1.24
N ALA A 115 12.48 0.24 0.80
CA ALA A 115 13.02 0.30 -0.55
C ALA A 115 14.05 -0.82 -0.78
N HIS A 116 14.93 -1.06 0.20
CA HIS A 116 15.91 -2.14 0.14
C HIS A 116 15.24 -3.52 0.06
N ALA A 117 14.26 -3.79 0.92
CA ALA A 117 13.51 -5.05 0.90
C ALA A 117 12.78 -5.27 -0.44
N ALA A 118 12.17 -4.21 -1.00
CA ALA A 118 11.52 -4.28 -2.31
C ALA A 118 12.51 -4.64 -3.43
N MET A 119 13.71 -4.05 -3.43
CA MET A 119 14.76 -4.39 -4.40
C MET A 119 15.20 -5.86 -4.28
N GLN A 120 15.33 -6.38 -3.06
CA GLN A 120 15.69 -7.78 -2.84
C GLN A 120 14.60 -8.74 -3.37
N ARG A 121 13.32 -8.45 -3.09
CA ARG A 121 12.18 -9.21 -3.63
C ARG A 121 12.21 -9.23 -5.16
N ASN A 122 12.41 -8.08 -5.79
CA ASN A 122 12.47 -7.98 -7.26
C ASN A 122 13.63 -8.80 -7.83
N ARG A 123 14.82 -8.76 -7.20
CA ARG A 123 15.97 -9.57 -7.62
C ARG A 123 15.68 -11.07 -7.50
N ALA A 124 15.03 -11.51 -6.43
CA ALA A 124 14.65 -12.90 -6.24
C ALA A 124 13.65 -13.37 -7.31
N LEU A 125 12.64 -12.55 -7.61
CA LEU A 125 11.66 -12.82 -8.67
C LEU A 125 12.32 -12.93 -10.04
N THR A 126 13.22 -12.01 -10.40
CA THR A 126 13.98 -12.08 -11.66
C THR A 126 14.81 -13.36 -11.74
N LYS A 127 15.53 -13.73 -10.68
CA LYS A 127 16.32 -14.96 -10.64
C LYS A 127 15.44 -16.21 -10.78
N SER A 128 14.26 -16.22 -10.17
CA SER A 128 13.31 -17.35 -10.30
C SER A 128 12.79 -17.50 -11.72
N ARG A 129 12.47 -16.38 -12.39
CA ARG A 129 11.96 -16.40 -13.77
C ARG A 129 13.00 -16.93 -14.76
N THR A 130 14.25 -16.51 -14.64
CA THR A 130 15.35 -16.99 -15.51
C THR A 130 15.70 -18.46 -15.31
N LYS A 131 15.39 -19.06 -14.15
CA LYS A 131 15.61 -20.49 -13.91
C LYS A 131 14.51 -21.39 -14.50
N VAL A 132 13.30 -20.87 -14.72
CA VAL A 132 12.14 -21.65 -15.18
C VAL A 132 12.07 -21.72 -16.72
N ASP A 133 12.75 -20.82 -17.42
CA ASP A 133 12.84 -20.82 -18.90
C ASP A 133 14.20 -21.37 -19.37
N PRO A 134 14.41 -22.71 -19.48
CA PRO A 134 15.55 -23.21 -20.22
C PRO A 134 15.33 -22.89 -21.70
N VAL A 135 16.26 -22.15 -22.29
CA VAL A 135 16.34 -21.85 -23.72
C VAL A 135 16.23 -23.16 -24.50
N VAL A 136 15.09 -23.39 -25.15
CA VAL A 136 14.96 -24.45 -26.16
C VAL A 136 15.83 -24.04 -27.33
N LYS A 137 17.05 -24.58 -27.40
CA LYS A 137 17.87 -24.50 -28.60
C LYS A 137 17.29 -25.48 -29.62
N THR A 138 16.54 -24.97 -30.59
CA THR A 138 16.20 -25.70 -31.81
C THR A 138 17.44 -25.76 -32.69
N GLU A 139 18.19 -26.86 -32.60
CA GLU A 139 19.18 -27.19 -33.63
C GLU A 139 18.44 -27.69 -34.87
N SER A 140 18.46 -26.88 -35.93
CA SER A 140 17.99 -27.28 -37.25
C SER A 140 19.01 -28.24 -37.86
N VAL A 141 18.67 -29.53 -37.93
CA VAL A 141 19.37 -30.50 -38.77
C VAL A 141 18.94 -30.23 -40.22
N ALA A 142 19.86 -29.72 -41.03
CA ALA A 142 19.72 -29.72 -42.48
C ALA A 142 20.35 -31.01 -43.03
N VAL A 143 19.53 -31.79 -43.75
CA VAL A 143 19.92 -32.92 -44.60
C VAL A 143 20.12 -32.40 -46.01
#